data_AF-A0A258KD41-F1
#
_entry.id   AF-A0A258KD41-F1
#
_cell.length_a   1.000
_cell.length_b   1.000
_cell.length_c   1.000
_cell.angle_alpha   90.00
_cell.angle_beta   90.00
_cell.angle_gamma   90.00
#
_symmetry.space_group_name_H-M   'P 1'
#
loop_
_entity.id
_entity.type
_entity.pdbx_description
1 polymer ?
#
loop_
_entity_poly.entity_id
_entity_poly.type
_entity_poly.pdbx_seq_one_letter_code
_entity_poly.pdbx_strand_id
1 'polypeptide(L)' 'NAGGLGEINIQEKTGFMADVGDTAAMSSFAIELLKDEPRLAEMKEAAYAQASLFDIKNIIPIYEALYGRFCRMSL' A
#
# COMPACT_ATOMS: atom_id res chain seq x y z
N ASN A 1 -3.90 -2.22 -12.54
CA ASN A 1 -3.60 -0.79 -12.74
C ASN A 1 -4.91 -0.03 -12.87
N ALA A 2 -5.53 0.30 -11.73
CA ALA A 2 -6.82 0.99 -11.72
C ALA A 2 -7.01 1.78 -10.42
N GLY A 3 -7.60 2.97 -10.51
CA GLY A 3 -7.89 3.83 -9.36
C GLY A 3 -6.64 4.13 -8.52
N GLY A 4 -6.84 4.30 -7.21
CA GLY A 4 -5.77 4.60 -6.25
C GLY A 4 -4.90 3.40 -5.86
N LEU A 5 -5.05 2.22 -6.47
CA LEU A 5 -4.23 1.05 -6.10
C LEU A 5 -2.73 1.29 -6.32
N GLY A 6 -2.35 2.07 -7.34
CA GLY A 6 -0.97 2.43 -7.60
C GLY A 6 -0.37 3.41 -6.59
N GLU A 7 -1.21 4.08 -5.79
CA GLU A 7 -0.77 4.96 -4.70
C GLU A 7 -0.37 4.15 -3.46
N ILE A 8 -0.89 2.93 -3.34
CA ILE A 8 -0.66 2.05 -2.18
C ILE A 8 0.37 0.97 -2.51
N ASN A 9 0.26 0.33 -3.67
CA ASN A 9 1.11 -0.79 -4.06
C ASN A 9 2.34 -0.33 -4.85
N ILE A 10 3.52 -0.62 -4.31
CA ILE A 10 4.80 -0.45 -4.98
C ILE A 10 5.13 -1.75 -5.73
N GLN A 11 5.05 -1.68 -7.06
CA GLN A 11 5.28 -2.81 -7.97
C GLN A 11 6.57 -3.57 -7.61
N GLU A 12 6.50 -4.90 -7.60
CA GLU A 12 7.58 -5.85 -7.28
C GLU A 12 8.13 -5.78 -5.84
N LYS A 13 7.71 -4.80 -5.04
CA LYS A 13 8.20 -4.59 -3.67
C LYS A 13 7.16 -4.95 -2.62
N THR A 14 5.95 -4.41 -2.73
CA THR A 14 4.86 -4.63 -1.76
C THR A 14 3.73 -5.47 -2.35
N GLY A 15 3.85 -5.83 -3.63
CA GLY A 15 2.85 -6.55 -4.38
C GLY A 15 3.06 -6.39 -5.89
N PHE A 16 2.05 -6.81 -6.64
CA PHE A 16 2.03 -6.70 -8.10
C PHE A 16 0.72 -6.12 -8.57
N MET A 17 0.78 -5.40 -9.68
CA MET A 17 -0.35 -4.93 -10.44
C MET A 17 -0.15 -5.27 -11.91
N ALA A 18 -1.26 -5.55 -12.59
CA ALA A 18 -1.36 -5.74 -14.03
C ALA A 18 -2.53 -4.91 -14.56
N ASP A 19 -2.57 -4.64 -15.85
CA ASP A 19 -3.68 -3.91 -16.46
C ASP A 19 -5.00 -4.67 -16.30
N VAL A 20 -6.11 -3.93 -16.28
CA VAL A 20 -7.44 -4.55 -16.13
C VAL A 20 -7.70 -5.45 -17.33
N GLY A 21 -7.96 -6.73 -17.07
CA GLY A 21 -8.13 -7.75 -18.11
C GLY A 21 -6.85 -8.51 -18.48
N ASP A 22 -5.67 -8.08 -18.01
CA ASP A 22 -4.43 -8.81 -18.23
C ASP A 22 -4.26 -9.96 -17.22
N THR A 23 -4.98 -11.05 -17.49
CA THR A 23 -4.93 -12.28 -16.69
C THR A 23 -3.60 -13.03 -16.84
N ALA A 24 -2.95 -12.89 -17.99
CA ALA A 24 -1.68 -13.54 -18.27
C ALA A 24 -0.58 -12.98 -17.36
N ALA A 25 -0.42 -11.65 -17.30
CA ALA A 25 0.59 -11.05 -16.44
C ALA A 25 0.34 -11.34 -14.95
N MET A 26 -0.90 -11.16 -14.48
CA MET A 26 -1.23 -11.38 -13.06
C MET A 26 -1.02 -12.84 -12.63
N SER A 27 -1.35 -13.81 -13.49
CA SER A 27 -1.09 -15.22 -13.21
C SER A 27 0.41 -15.55 -13.19
N SER A 28 1.22 -14.96 -14.08
CA SER A 28 2.69 -15.12 -14.05
C SER A 28 3.27 -14.60 -12.75
N PHE A 29 2.91 -13.38 -12.33
CA PHE A 29 3.40 -12.80 -11.07
C PHE A 29 3.04 -13.66 -9.86
N ALA A 30 1.80 -14.15 -9.79
CA ALA A 30 1.38 -15.00 -8.69
C ALA A 30 2.16 -16.32 -8.65
N ILE A 31 2.33 -16.99 -9.79
CA ILE A 31 3.06 -18.26 -9.88
C ILE A 31 4.54 -18.06 -9.52
N GLU A 32 5.18 -17.02 -10.05
CA GLU A 32 6.58 -16.71 -9.77
C GLU A 32 6.81 -16.40 -8.29
N LEU A 33 5.94 -15.60 -7.67
CA LEU A 33 6.04 -15.25 -6.26
C LEU A 33 5.81 -16.47 -5.36
N LEU A 34 4.78 -17.27 -5.61
CA LEU A 34 4.40 -18.39 -4.75
C LEU A 34 5.37 -19.58 -4.83
N LYS A 35 6.21 -19.65 -5.86
CA LYS A 35 7.27 -20.66 -5.98
C LYS A 35 8.53 -20.31 -5.17
N ASP A 36 8.66 -19.07 -4.72
CA ASP A 36 9.84 -18.55 -4.03
C ASP A 36 9.45 -18.10 -2.62
N GLU A 37 9.53 -19.02 -1.65
CA GLU A 37 9.16 -18.74 -0.25
C GLU A 37 9.93 -17.57 0.37
N PRO A 38 11.26 -17.45 0.23
CA PRO A 38 12.00 -16.29 0.70
C PRO A 38 11.46 -14.97 0.13
N ARG A 39 11.28 -14.90 -1.19
CA ARG A 39 10.74 -13.69 -1.85
C ARG A 39 9.32 -13.37 -1.39
N LEU A 40 8.48 -14.39 -1.19
CA LEU A 40 7.14 -14.22 -0.65
C LEU A 40 7.16 -13.66 0.77
N ALA A 41 8.07 -14.13 1.64
CA ALA A 41 8.23 -13.61 2.98
C ALA A 41 8.69 -12.14 2.98
N GLU A 42 9.68 -11.81 2.16
CA GLU A 42 10.15 -10.42 2.01
C GLU A 42 9.03 -9.48 1.54
N MET A 43 8.25 -9.90 0.54
CA MET A 43 7.14 -9.10 0.04
C MET A 43 6.04 -8.89 1.08
N LYS A 44 5.76 -9.89 1.94
CA LYS A 44 4.79 -9.74 3.06
C LYS A 44 5.26 -8.71 4.07
N GLU A 45 6.52 -8.75 4.47
CA GLU A 45 7.09 -7.78 5.41
C GLU A 45 7.11 -6.37 4.80
N ALA A 46 7.49 -6.24 3.54
CA ALA A 46 7.45 -4.96 2.82
C ALA A 46 6.03 -4.41 2.72
N ALA A 47 5.04 -5.25 2.40
CA ALA A 47 3.63 -4.87 2.35
C ALA A 47 3.11 -4.41 3.73
N TYR A 48 3.48 -5.10 4.81
CA TYR A 48 3.14 -4.72 6.17
C TYR A 48 3.76 -3.37 6.57
N ALA A 49 5.04 -3.17 6.26
CA ALA A 49 5.73 -1.90 6.51
C ALA A 49 5.08 -0.74 5.75
N GLN A 50 4.70 -0.95 4.48
CA GLN A 50 3.98 0.04 3.68
C GLN A 50 2.60 0.36 4.26
N ALA A 51 1.82 -0.66 4.64
CA ALA A 51 0.52 -0.47 5.28
C ALA A 51 0.63 0.31 6.59
N SER A 52 1.69 0.06 7.37
CA SER A 52 1.95 0.74 8.63
C SER A 52 2.15 2.26 8.47
N LEU A 53 2.54 2.75 7.30
CA LEU A 53 2.62 4.20 7.03
C LEU A 53 1.25 4.88 7.09
N PHE A 54 0.18 4.14 6.77
CA PHE A 54 -1.20 4.61 6.78
C PHE A 54 -1.92 4.34 8.11
N ASP A 55 -1.21 3.87 9.13
CA ASP A 55 -1.77 3.66 10.46
C ASP A 55 -2.41 4.94 11.01
N ILE A 56 -3.51 4.79 11.74
CA ILE A 56 -4.27 5.89 12.31
C ILE A 56 -3.41 6.82 13.18
N LYS A 57 -2.38 6.29 13.85
CA LYS A 57 -1.43 7.05 14.66
C LYS A 57 -0.58 8.02 13.83
N ASN A 58 -0.37 7.71 12.55
CA ASN A 58 0.33 8.60 11.61
C ASN A 58 -0.63 9.58 10.93
N ILE A 59 -1.86 9.14 10.65
CA ILE A 59 -2.83 9.91 9.86
C ILE A 59 -3.59 10.94 10.71
N ILE A 60 -4.03 10.61 11.93
CA ILE A 60 -4.78 11.55 12.80
C ILE A 60 -4.03 12.86 13.02
N PRO A 61 -2.73 12.86 13.39
CA PRO A 61 -2.01 14.12 13.64
C PRO A 61 -1.98 15.06 12.43
N ILE A 62 -2.00 14.52 11.20
CA ILE A 62 -2.03 15.31 9.97
C ILE A 62 -3.37 16.06 9.86
N TYR A 63 -4.47 15.38 10.16
CA TYR A 63 -5.81 15.99 10.17
C TYR A 63 -5.97 16.98 11.33
N GLU A 64 -5.49 16.65 12.52
CA GLU A 64 -5.52 17.56 13.68
C GLU A 64 -4.74 18.84 13.40
N ALA A 65 -3.54 18.72 12.82
CA ALA A 65 -2.75 19.87 12.40
C ALA A 65 -3.50 20.71 11.35
N LEU A 66 -4.17 20.08 10.39
CA LEU A 66 -5.01 20.76 9.41
C LEU A 66 -6.15 21.53 10.08
N TYR A 67 -6.91 20.88 10.97
CA TYR A 67 -8.02 21.51 11.69
C TYR A 67 -7.53 22.65 12.59
N GLY A 68 -6.39 22.48 13.26
CA GLY A 68 -5.78 23.53 14.11
C GLY A 68 -5.46 24.82 13.36
N ARG A 69 -5.31 24.78 12.02
CA ARG A 69 -5.11 26.00 11.21
C ARG A 69 -6.38 26.84 11.04
N PHE A 70 -7.56 26.23 11.14
CA PHE A 70 -8.83 26.86 10.77
C PHE A 70 -9.85 26.91 11.90
N CYS A 71 -9.83 25.92 12.78
CA CYS A 71 -10.67 25.84 13.97
C CYS A 71 -9.93 26.50 15.14
N ARG A 72 -10.51 27.58 15.69
CA ARG A 72 -10.09 28.08 17.00
C ARG A 72 -10.80 27.23 18.05
N MET A 73 -10.05 26.49 18.86
CA MET A 73 -10.60 25.94 20.11
C MET A 73 -10.77 27.13 21.07
N SER A 74 -11.96 27.73 21.05
CA SER A 74 -12.41 28.59 22.14
C SER A 74 -12.53 27.72 23.39
N LEU A 75 -11.68 27.99 24.39
CA LEU A 75 -11.83 27.47 25.75
C LEU A 75 -13.12 28.01 26.39
#